data_AF-A0A1M4M800-F1
#
_entry.id   AF-A0A1M4M800-F1
#
_cell.length_a   1.000
_cell.length_b   1.000
_cell.length_c   1.000
_cell.angle_alpha   90.00
_cell.angle_beta   90.00
_cell.angle_gamma   90.00
#
_symmetry.space_group_name_H-M   'P 1'
#
loop_
_entity.id
_entity.type
_entity.pdbx_description
1 polymer ?
#
loop_
_entity_poly.entity_id
_entity_poly.type
_entity_poly.pdbx_seq_one_letter_code
_entity_poly.pdbx_strand_id
1 'polypeptide(L)'
;MTEIWIFAIVFILLLILPILVANQYYKKRKGEVLFINQDKIRDARYFGKSFSSLIRENLQGVENNEIYLSKKEEFIDGDKQDIYPDTVEKLVICLDKDFRTPDGTVFEKEIYGRQNVWIKDNVKLRAMYSEKNIILGKGTKVIRWIDAEGTVAIYDDCDLGISASSGVRMSIGQNCRFQRLFAPEIYIGQYPGLIMDPTEGKDPRIYRLPVQTAKEKNIRYISNEMVNEEGIVDYSILSWKNVSVTENIIVKGDIRSNKGVRLFDGAIVVGNIFAEKDIFLGRNSCVIGNVFSQENVYLETGAVIGKRGAISSLIARGTITIEPGTFIFGYVSCEKGGVILSSPNKAQPEEYTYLEEGKKEKVLRFKDLKDYEGVDQQGYRFHKDLEEVVIPEGARRIQKSMFFQCSSLKKVEIPDSIEEIEDFAFAGCEQLKEISLTGKQHLKRIGISAFENCKSLEEIEIPASLEVLDAAAFAGCTSLRNLYFEEDSALRILTDHCFRGCINLKKIVFTSRLEMISSSAFKDCENLEEIHIPEKETVQSEA
;
A
#
# COMPACT_ATOMS: atom_id res chain seq x y z
N MET A 1 33.16 -57.72 -35.49
CA MET A 1 32.51 -57.39 -34.20
C MET A 1 33.14 -56.19 -33.52
N THR A 2 34.47 -56.09 -33.46
CA THR A 2 35.21 -55.01 -32.77
C THR A 2 34.90 -53.58 -33.26
N GLU A 3 34.76 -53.36 -34.57
CA GLU A 3 34.47 -52.02 -35.10
C GLU A 3 33.06 -51.50 -34.74
N ILE A 4 32.06 -52.38 -34.74
CA ILE A 4 30.67 -52.02 -34.38
C ILE A 4 30.60 -51.58 -32.90
N TRP A 5 31.36 -52.23 -32.02
CA TRP A 5 31.44 -51.84 -30.62
C TRP A 5 32.12 -50.48 -30.44
N ILE A 6 33.16 -50.17 -31.23
CA ILE A 6 33.81 -48.86 -31.19
C ILE A 6 32.84 -47.77 -31.63
N PHE A 7 32.09 -47.97 -32.72
CA PHE A 7 31.08 -47.01 -33.17
C PHE A 7 29.94 -46.83 -32.14
N ALA A 8 29.46 -47.91 -31.52
CA ALA A 8 28.45 -47.83 -30.48
C ALA A 8 28.95 -47.05 -29.25
N ILE A 9 30.19 -47.27 -28.83
CA ILE A 9 30.80 -46.57 -27.70
C ILE A 9 30.99 -45.08 -28.00
N VAL A 10 31.47 -44.74 -29.21
CA VAL A 10 31.63 -43.33 -29.64
C VAL A 10 30.27 -42.63 -29.70
N PHE A 11 29.24 -43.30 -30.21
CA PHE A 11 27.88 -42.76 -30.28
C PHE A 11 27.27 -42.52 -28.89
N ILE A 12 27.47 -43.47 -27.97
CA ILE A 12 27.03 -43.34 -26.56
C ILE A 12 27.77 -42.19 -25.88
N LEU A 13 29.08 -42.04 -26.10
CA LEU A 13 29.87 -40.94 -25.55
C LEU A 13 29.41 -39.58 -26.10
N LEU A 14 29.09 -39.50 -27.40
CA LEU A 14 28.56 -38.27 -28.01
C LEU A 14 27.19 -37.86 -27.45
N LEU A 15 26.38 -38.81 -26.96
CA LEU A 15 25.10 -38.53 -26.30
C LEU A 15 25.28 -38.14 -24.82
N ILE A 16 26.19 -38.80 -24.11
CA ILE A 16 26.36 -38.63 -22.66
C ILE A 16 27.22 -37.39 -22.33
N LEU A 17 28.24 -37.09 -23.14
CA LEU A 17 29.16 -35.98 -22.87
C LEU A 17 28.46 -34.61 -22.81
N PRO A 18 27.56 -34.24 -23.75
CA PRO A 18 26.81 -32.97 -23.66
C PRO A 18 25.92 -32.90 -22.42
N ILE A 19 25.33 -34.03 -22.01
CA ILE A 19 24.48 -34.11 -20.80
C ILE A 19 25.33 -33.94 -19.55
N LEU A 20 26.52 -34.55 -19.48
CA LEU A 20 27.46 -34.39 -18.36
C LEU A 20 28.00 -32.96 -18.28
N VAL A 21 28.36 -32.37 -19.42
CA VAL A 21 28.80 -30.96 -19.51
C VAL A 21 27.67 -30.02 -19.10
N ALA A 22 26.45 -30.24 -19.58
CA ALA A 22 25.27 -29.48 -19.16
C ALA A 22 25.01 -29.64 -17.67
N ASN A 23 25.08 -30.85 -17.11
CA ASN A 23 24.87 -31.10 -15.70
C ASN A 23 25.96 -30.46 -14.82
N GLN A 24 27.23 -30.48 -15.25
CA GLN A 24 28.30 -29.72 -14.58
C GLN A 24 28.10 -28.20 -14.70
N TYR A 25 27.68 -27.72 -15.87
CA TYR A 25 27.38 -26.31 -16.11
C TYR A 25 26.23 -25.82 -15.21
N TYR A 26 25.16 -26.60 -15.08
CA TYR A 26 24.02 -26.30 -14.21
C TYR A 26 24.32 -26.46 -12.72
N LYS A 27 25.08 -27.49 -12.30
CA LYS A 27 25.49 -27.66 -10.89
C LYS A 27 26.42 -26.55 -10.39
N LYS A 28 27.15 -25.87 -11.28
CA LYS A 28 28.02 -24.73 -10.94
C LYS A 28 27.28 -23.38 -10.86
N ARG A 29 26.06 -23.27 -11.39
CA ARG A 29 25.19 -22.12 -11.12
C ARG A 29 24.41 -22.38 -9.85
N LYS A 30 24.90 -21.86 -8.71
CA LYS A 30 23.96 -21.43 -7.67
C LYS A 30 23.05 -20.41 -8.36
N GLY A 31 21.74 -20.69 -8.44
CA GLY A 31 20.80 -19.69 -8.92
C GLY A 31 21.04 -18.42 -8.11
N GLU A 32 21.42 -17.33 -8.77
CA GLU A 32 21.40 -16.05 -8.09
C GLU A 32 19.93 -15.79 -7.78
N VAL A 33 19.61 -15.83 -6.49
CA VAL A 33 18.42 -15.12 -6.01
C VAL A 33 18.67 -13.68 -6.40
N LEU A 34 17.93 -13.18 -7.39
CA LEU A 34 17.89 -11.76 -7.68
C LEU A 34 17.36 -11.08 -6.42
N PHE A 35 18.26 -10.57 -5.60
CA PHE A 35 17.91 -9.64 -4.54
C PHE A 35 17.46 -8.36 -5.25
N ILE A 36 16.16 -8.23 -5.47
CA ILE A 36 15.56 -6.93 -5.77
C ILE A 36 15.81 -6.10 -4.51
N ASN A 37 16.79 -5.20 -4.61
CA ASN A 37 17.09 -4.25 -3.56
C ASN A 37 15.88 -3.31 -3.44
N GLN A 38 14.98 -3.60 -2.50
CA GLN A 38 13.74 -2.84 -2.27
C GLN A 38 14.03 -1.38 -1.88
N ASP A 39 15.26 -1.08 -1.44
CA ASP A 39 15.66 0.23 -0.93
C ASP A 39 16.17 1.21 -1.99
N LYS A 40 16.21 0.81 -3.28
CA LYS A 40 16.44 1.77 -4.38
C LYS A 40 15.15 2.07 -5.11
N ILE A 41 14.21 2.73 -4.41
CA ILE A 41 13.13 3.45 -5.06
C ILE A 41 13.79 4.58 -5.86
N ARG A 42 14.05 4.37 -7.15
CA ARG A 42 14.24 5.51 -8.06
C ARG A 42 12.95 6.29 -7.99
N ASP A 43 13.05 7.55 -7.56
CA ASP A 43 11.89 8.42 -7.49
C ASP A 43 11.27 8.53 -8.88
N ALA A 44 10.07 7.97 -9.05
CA ALA A 44 9.38 8.01 -10.33
C ALA A 44 9.07 9.44 -10.79
N ARG A 45 9.12 10.42 -9.86
CA ARG A 45 8.96 11.87 -10.09
C ARG A 45 10.29 12.62 -10.15
N TYR A 46 11.38 11.92 -10.47
CA TYR A 46 12.71 12.52 -10.61
C TYR A 46 12.71 13.68 -11.63
N PHE A 47 11.94 13.55 -12.72
CA PHE A 47 11.82 14.61 -13.72
C PHE A 47 11.22 15.88 -13.12
N GLY A 48 10.04 15.82 -12.50
CA GLY A 48 9.37 16.99 -11.94
C GLY A 48 10.19 17.68 -10.85
N LYS A 49 10.86 16.90 -9.98
CA LYS A 49 11.76 17.47 -8.97
C LYS A 49 12.97 18.18 -9.60
N SER A 50 13.62 17.54 -10.56
CA SER A 50 14.79 18.12 -11.22
C SER A 50 14.42 19.34 -12.07
N PHE A 51 13.32 19.25 -12.81
CA PHE A 51 12.81 20.32 -13.67
C PHE A 51 12.32 21.51 -12.85
N SER A 52 11.57 21.30 -11.77
CA SER A 52 11.14 22.40 -10.89
C SER A 52 12.32 23.08 -10.19
N SER A 53 13.34 22.33 -9.74
CA SER A 53 14.56 22.92 -9.18
C SER A 53 15.28 23.80 -10.20
N LEU A 54 15.49 23.28 -11.42
CA LEU A 54 16.12 24.00 -12.51
C LEU A 54 15.38 25.29 -12.84
N ILE A 55 14.05 25.24 -12.92
CA ILE A 55 13.19 26.40 -13.18
C ILE A 55 13.34 27.43 -12.06
N ARG A 56 13.25 27.03 -10.79
CA ARG A 56 13.36 27.93 -9.64
C ARG A 56 14.71 28.63 -9.54
N GLU A 57 15.79 27.91 -9.85
CA GLU A 57 17.16 28.45 -9.84
C GLU A 57 17.36 29.50 -10.94
N ASN A 58 16.78 29.29 -12.13
CA ASN A 58 17.01 30.16 -13.30
C ASN A 58 15.96 31.26 -13.47
N LEU A 59 14.80 31.15 -12.82
CA LEU A 59 13.73 32.15 -12.85
C LEU A 59 14.16 33.54 -12.32
N GLN A 60 15.16 33.59 -11.42
CA GLN A 60 15.64 34.86 -10.86
C GLN A 60 16.53 35.66 -11.85
N GLY A 61 17.02 35.03 -12.92
CA GLY A 61 17.97 35.61 -13.89
C GLY A 61 17.39 35.81 -15.30
N VAL A 62 16.06 35.89 -15.45
CA VAL A 62 15.42 35.98 -16.77
C VAL A 62 15.63 37.37 -17.39
N GLU A 63 16.44 37.45 -18.43
CA GLU A 63 16.52 38.60 -19.33
C GLU A 63 15.64 38.33 -20.58
N ASN A 64 14.89 39.33 -21.03
CA ASN A 64 14.07 39.28 -22.27
C ASN A 64 12.97 38.19 -22.33
N ASN A 65 12.48 37.68 -21.19
CA ASN A 65 11.44 36.64 -21.11
C ASN A 65 11.79 35.30 -21.80
N GLU A 66 13.07 35.03 -22.07
CA GLU A 66 13.51 33.77 -22.66
C GLU A 66 14.34 32.96 -21.65
N ILE A 67 13.99 31.69 -21.49
CA ILE A 67 14.78 30.71 -20.72
C ILE A 67 15.12 29.56 -21.66
N TYR A 68 16.41 29.36 -21.91
CA TYR A 68 16.92 28.22 -22.68
C TYR A 68 17.25 27.07 -21.72
N LEU A 69 16.38 26.08 -21.67
CA LEU A 69 16.62 24.85 -20.90
C LEU A 69 16.97 23.72 -21.87
N SER A 70 18.26 23.46 -22.06
CA SER A 70 18.72 22.17 -22.56
C SER A 70 20.22 22.01 -22.31
N LYS A 71 20.59 21.00 -21.52
CA LYS A 71 21.88 20.32 -21.67
C LYS A 71 21.64 19.10 -22.57
N LYS A 72 22.64 18.70 -23.33
CA LYS A 72 22.61 17.40 -24.03
C LYS A 72 22.48 16.30 -22.98
N GLU A 73 21.34 15.63 -22.93
CA GLU A 73 21.13 14.48 -22.05
C GLU A 73 21.62 13.22 -22.76
N GLU A 74 22.61 12.53 -22.19
CA GLU A 74 23.00 11.20 -22.67
C GLU A 74 21.95 10.18 -22.25
N PHE A 75 21.24 9.62 -23.23
CA PHE A 75 20.24 8.60 -23.03
C PHE A 75 20.90 7.22 -22.85
N ILE A 76 20.44 6.44 -21.87
CA ILE A 76 20.74 5.01 -21.79
C ILE A 76 19.57 4.28 -22.46
N ASP A 77 19.86 3.67 -23.61
CA ASP A 77 18.89 3.06 -24.52
C ASP A 77 18.22 1.79 -23.94
N GLY A 78 16.98 1.58 -24.37
CA GLY A 78 16.17 0.38 -24.19
C GLY A 78 15.29 0.19 -25.43
N ASP A 79 15.95 0.21 -26.58
CA ASP A 79 15.52 -0.12 -27.94
C ASP A 79 14.59 0.88 -28.65
N LYS A 80 15.27 1.91 -29.21
CA LYS A 80 14.87 2.84 -30.30
C LYS A 80 13.65 3.72 -30.04
N GLN A 81 13.96 4.99 -29.75
CA GLN A 81 13.05 6.12 -29.85
C GLN A 81 13.28 6.91 -31.14
N ASP A 82 12.21 7.50 -31.67
CA ASP A 82 12.27 8.53 -32.70
C ASP A 82 13.28 9.63 -32.30
N ILE A 83 14.04 10.12 -33.28
CA ILE A 83 15.00 11.21 -33.07
C ILE A 83 14.22 12.51 -32.97
N TYR A 84 14.06 13.01 -31.75
CA TYR A 84 13.49 14.33 -31.49
C TYR A 84 14.60 15.39 -31.43
N PRO A 85 14.31 16.66 -31.71
CA PRO A 85 15.28 17.73 -31.53
C PRO A 85 15.86 17.75 -30.10
N ASP A 86 17.20 17.75 -30.01
CA ASP A 86 17.95 17.74 -28.74
C ASP A 86 17.80 19.07 -27.96
N THR A 87 17.35 20.14 -28.64
CA THR A 87 17.25 21.50 -28.10
C THR A 87 15.80 21.94 -27.97
N VAL A 88 15.44 22.45 -26.78
CA VAL A 88 14.15 23.13 -26.56
C VAL A 88 14.28 24.57 -27.01
N GLU A 89 13.64 24.94 -28.12
CA GLU A 89 13.76 26.31 -28.63
C GLU A 89 13.16 27.35 -27.69
N LYS A 90 12.08 27.01 -26.97
CA LYS A 90 11.33 27.90 -26.07
C LYS A 90 10.61 27.09 -24.98
N LEU A 91 10.36 27.71 -23.81
CA LEU A 91 9.65 27.13 -22.67
C LEU A 91 8.35 27.92 -22.37
N VAL A 92 7.32 27.27 -21.83
CA VAL A 92 6.14 27.96 -21.26
C VAL A 92 6.16 27.87 -19.75
N ILE A 93 6.11 29.03 -19.08
CA ILE A 93 6.08 29.15 -17.62
C ILE A 93 4.76 29.80 -17.21
N CYS A 94 4.02 29.11 -16.35
CA CYS A 94 2.72 29.56 -15.82
C CYS A 94 2.78 29.63 -14.30
N LEU A 95 2.92 30.83 -13.73
CA LEU A 95 3.14 31.02 -12.28
C LEU A 95 1.83 31.25 -11.50
N ASP A 96 0.98 32.15 -11.97
CA ASP A 96 -0.11 32.69 -11.14
C ASP A 96 -1.50 32.22 -11.55
N LYS A 97 -1.64 31.64 -12.74
CA LYS A 97 -2.92 31.19 -13.29
C LYS A 97 -2.81 29.80 -13.88
N ASP A 98 -3.94 29.10 -13.91
CA ASP A 98 -4.05 27.86 -14.65
C ASP A 98 -3.69 28.08 -16.11
N PHE A 99 -2.91 27.16 -16.67
CA PHE A 99 -2.58 27.15 -18.07
C PHE A 99 -3.67 26.43 -18.86
N ARG A 100 -4.08 27.01 -19.99
CA ARG A 100 -5.01 26.39 -20.94
C ARG A 100 -4.50 26.57 -22.37
N THR A 101 -4.38 25.50 -23.14
CA THR A 101 -4.06 25.59 -24.58
C THR A 101 -5.32 25.77 -25.42
N PRO A 102 -5.24 26.30 -26.65
CA PRO A 102 -6.28 26.12 -27.67
C PRO A 102 -6.31 24.67 -28.21
N ASP A 103 -7.44 24.24 -28.77
CA ASP A 103 -7.56 22.94 -29.45
C ASP A 103 -6.66 22.86 -30.69
N GLY A 104 -6.15 21.66 -31.00
CA GLY A 104 -5.34 21.39 -32.20
C GLY A 104 -3.97 22.06 -32.24
N THR A 105 -3.53 22.64 -31.12
CA THR A 105 -2.25 23.35 -31.05
C THR A 105 -1.09 22.36 -31.18
N VAL A 106 -0.24 22.53 -32.20
CA VAL A 106 1.06 21.84 -32.28
C VAL A 106 2.11 22.75 -31.68
N PHE A 107 2.67 22.36 -30.54
CA PHE A 107 3.59 23.20 -29.79
C PHE A 107 4.65 22.32 -29.12
N GLU A 108 5.74 22.06 -29.85
CA GLU A 108 6.84 21.18 -29.43
C GLU A 108 7.74 21.79 -28.34
N LYS A 109 7.13 22.32 -27.28
CA LYS A 109 7.81 22.95 -26.14
C LYS A 109 7.49 22.22 -24.84
N GLU A 110 8.25 22.60 -23.82
CA GLU A 110 8.01 22.17 -22.44
C GLU A 110 7.12 23.16 -21.70
N ILE A 111 6.33 22.66 -20.76
CA ILE A 111 5.42 23.45 -19.93
C ILE A 111 5.79 23.26 -18.47
N TYR A 112 5.99 24.37 -17.76
CA TYR A 112 6.06 24.42 -16.31
C TYR A 112 4.86 25.20 -15.77
N GLY A 113 4.04 24.55 -14.94
CA GLY A 113 2.94 25.18 -14.22
C GLY A 113 3.17 25.14 -12.71
N ARG A 114 3.12 26.30 -12.05
CA ARG A 114 2.96 26.38 -10.58
C ARG A 114 1.49 26.16 -10.17
N GLN A 115 0.57 26.41 -11.09
CA GLN A 115 -0.86 26.12 -10.97
C GLN A 115 -1.26 24.96 -11.88
N ASN A 116 -2.56 24.71 -12.06
CA ASN A 116 -3.00 23.60 -12.87
C ASN A 116 -2.64 23.79 -14.35
N VAL A 117 -2.37 22.69 -15.03
CA VAL A 117 -2.09 22.66 -16.47
C VAL A 117 -3.20 21.91 -17.16
N TRP A 118 -3.92 22.58 -18.07
CA TRP A 118 -4.97 21.98 -18.88
C TRP A 118 -4.59 22.04 -20.36
N ILE A 119 -4.31 20.87 -20.90
CA ILE A 119 -4.08 20.66 -22.32
C ILE A 119 -5.41 20.31 -22.98
N LYS A 120 -5.77 21.08 -23.99
CA LYS A 120 -6.96 20.87 -24.83
C LYS A 120 -6.77 19.76 -25.87
N ASP A 121 -7.78 19.51 -26.68
CA ASP A 121 -7.83 18.34 -27.55
C ASP A 121 -6.84 18.44 -28.71
N ASN A 122 -6.31 17.29 -29.12
CA ASN A 122 -5.43 17.11 -30.27
C ASN A 122 -4.14 17.96 -30.21
N VAL A 123 -3.62 18.20 -29.01
CA VAL A 123 -2.39 18.97 -28.81
C VAL A 123 -1.16 18.05 -28.88
N LYS A 124 -0.06 18.55 -29.47
CA LYS A 124 1.25 17.88 -29.44
C LYS A 124 2.25 18.73 -28.67
N LEU A 125 2.94 18.16 -27.68
CA LEU A 125 3.95 18.85 -26.88
C LEU A 125 5.13 17.95 -26.44
N ARG A 126 6.21 18.56 -25.94
CA ARG A 126 7.44 17.84 -25.57
C ARG A 126 7.35 17.19 -24.18
N ALA A 127 7.11 18.01 -23.15
CA ALA A 127 6.97 17.58 -21.77
C ALA A 127 6.16 18.60 -20.97
N MET A 128 5.61 18.19 -19.83
CA MET A 128 4.92 19.09 -18.92
C MET A 128 5.15 18.72 -17.46
N TYR A 129 5.20 19.74 -16.61
CA TYR A 129 5.20 19.61 -15.16
C TYR A 129 4.19 20.56 -14.54
N SER A 130 3.51 20.10 -13.48
CA SER A 130 2.59 20.91 -12.67
C SER A 130 2.84 20.71 -11.18
N GLU A 131 2.95 21.79 -10.41
CA GLU A 131 2.92 21.72 -8.93
C GLU A 131 1.50 21.44 -8.39
N LYS A 132 0.50 21.42 -9.27
CA LYS A 132 -0.90 21.12 -8.97
C LYS A 132 -1.36 19.95 -9.86
N ASN A 133 -2.50 20.08 -10.51
CA ASN A 133 -3.10 19.02 -11.30
C ASN A 133 -2.81 19.21 -12.80
N ILE A 134 -3.01 18.13 -13.56
CA ILE A 134 -2.91 18.11 -15.02
C ILE A 134 -4.17 17.49 -15.63
N ILE A 135 -4.72 18.11 -16.68
CA ILE A 135 -5.71 17.50 -17.59
C ILE A 135 -5.12 17.42 -19.00
N LEU A 136 -5.18 16.23 -19.62
CA LEU A 136 -4.92 16.02 -21.03
C LEU A 136 -6.23 15.77 -21.77
N GLY A 137 -6.58 16.68 -22.68
CA GLY A 137 -7.67 16.56 -23.62
C GLY A 137 -7.47 15.41 -24.59
N LYS A 138 -8.55 15.02 -25.27
CA LYS A 138 -8.58 13.89 -26.18
C LYS A 138 -7.53 14.02 -27.29
N GLY A 139 -6.86 12.93 -27.67
CA GLY A 139 -5.93 12.92 -28.81
C GLY A 139 -4.60 13.63 -28.55
N THR A 140 -4.30 13.98 -27.29
CA THR A 140 -3.07 14.67 -26.92
C THR A 140 -1.86 13.74 -27.07
N LYS A 141 -0.76 14.25 -27.62
CA LYS A 141 0.51 13.53 -27.77
C LYS A 141 1.63 14.23 -27.03
N VAL A 142 2.19 13.54 -26.04
CA VAL A 142 3.36 13.99 -25.28
C VAL A 142 4.57 13.17 -25.68
N ILE A 143 5.69 13.83 -25.96
CA ILE A 143 6.89 13.15 -26.45
C ILE A 143 7.66 12.49 -25.30
N ARG A 144 7.83 13.20 -24.18
CA ARG A 144 8.71 12.78 -23.07
C ARG A 144 7.94 12.53 -21.79
N TRP A 145 7.64 13.58 -21.02
CA TRP A 145 7.20 13.41 -19.64
C TRP A 145 5.95 14.22 -19.31
N ILE A 146 5.11 13.62 -18.48
CA ILE A 146 3.99 14.24 -17.80
C ILE A 146 4.23 14.03 -16.31
N ASP A 147 4.36 15.09 -15.52
CA ASP A 147 4.56 14.94 -14.08
C ASP A 147 3.77 15.99 -13.28
N ALA A 148 3.06 15.55 -12.25
CA ALA A 148 2.24 16.40 -11.41
C ALA A 148 2.41 16.05 -9.93
N GLU A 149 2.50 17.07 -9.07
CA GLU A 149 2.38 16.86 -7.62
C GLU A 149 0.95 16.48 -7.21
N GLY A 150 -0.05 17.00 -7.91
CA GLY A 150 -1.46 16.68 -7.74
C GLY A 150 -1.92 15.52 -8.63
N THR A 151 -3.19 15.56 -9.02
CA THR A 151 -3.84 14.53 -9.85
C THR A 151 -3.56 14.72 -11.34
N VAL A 152 -3.56 13.62 -12.09
CA VAL A 152 -3.44 13.62 -13.56
C VAL A 152 -4.68 12.95 -14.16
N ALA A 153 -5.42 13.68 -14.98
CA ALA A 153 -6.56 13.17 -15.75
C ALA A 153 -6.22 13.15 -17.24
N ILE A 154 -6.28 11.99 -17.86
CA ILE A 154 -5.95 11.77 -19.27
C ILE A 154 -7.19 11.24 -19.97
N TYR A 155 -7.60 11.92 -21.04
CA TYR A 155 -8.76 11.54 -21.83
C TYR A 155 -8.35 10.64 -23.01
N ASP A 156 -9.33 10.21 -23.81
CA ASP A 156 -9.13 9.16 -24.81
C ASP A 156 -8.08 9.51 -25.89
N ASP A 157 -7.61 8.47 -26.58
CA ASP A 157 -6.77 8.58 -27.78
C ASP A 157 -5.41 9.28 -27.54
N CYS A 158 -4.92 9.32 -26.30
CA CYS A 158 -3.69 10.00 -25.95
C CYS A 158 -2.42 9.13 -26.11
N ASP A 159 -1.29 9.78 -26.39
CA ASP A 159 0.04 9.20 -26.31
C ASP A 159 0.82 9.87 -25.19
N LEU A 160 1.22 9.11 -24.17
CA LEU A 160 1.80 9.63 -22.93
C LEU A 160 3.33 9.72 -22.96
N GLY A 161 3.95 9.31 -24.07
CA GLY A 161 5.39 9.36 -24.22
C GLY A 161 6.12 8.39 -23.28
N ILE A 162 7.22 8.87 -22.69
CA ILE A 162 8.18 8.07 -21.93
C ILE A 162 7.68 7.76 -20.53
N SER A 163 7.06 8.73 -19.85
CA SER A 163 6.54 8.53 -18.51
C SER A 163 5.45 9.53 -18.17
N ALA A 164 4.40 9.04 -17.49
CA ALA A 164 3.42 9.86 -16.81
C ALA A 164 3.45 9.58 -15.31
N SER A 165 3.43 10.62 -14.47
CA SER A 165 3.43 10.49 -13.01
C SER A 165 2.48 11.46 -12.31
N SER A 166 1.93 11.01 -11.19
CA SER A 166 1.09 11.80 -10.28
C SER A 166 1.51 11.55 -8.84
N GLY A 167 1.51 12.59 -8.01
CA GLY A 167 1.72 12.49 -6.56
C GLY A 167 0.50 11.98 -5.78
N VAL A 168 -0.69 12.00 -6.39
CA VAL A 168 -1.95 11.63 -5.73
C VAL A 168 -2.63 10.46 -6.43
N ARG A 169 -3.09 10.66 -7.67
CA ARG A 169 -3.82 9.66 -8.46
C ARG A 169 -3.87 10.03 -9.93
N MET A 170 -4.02 9.02 -10.77
CA MET A 170 -4.07 9.13 -12.22
C MET A 170 -5.30 8.42 -12.78
N SER A 171 -6.06 9.10 -13.64
CA SER A 171 -7.13 8.49 -14.45
C SER A 171 -6.73 8.56 -15.91
N ILE A 172 -6.88 7.44 -16.61
CA ILE A 172 -6.53 7.32 -18.03
C ILE A 172 -7.73 6.79 -18.79
N GLY A 173 -8.13 7.53 -19.82
CA GLY A 173 -9.17 7.15 -20.77
C GLY A 173 -8.76 6.00 -21.68
N GLN A 174 -9.57 5.77 -22.69
CA GLN A 174 -9.46 4.62 -23.57
C GLN A 174 -8.52 4.90 -24.75
N ASN A 175 -8.02 3.83 -25.38
CA ASN A 175 -7.15 3.91 -26.56
C ASN A 175 -5.88 4.76 -26.35
N CYS A 176 -5.40 4.80 -25.10
CA CYS A 176 -4.17 5.52 -24.76
C CYS A 176 -2.95 4.61 -24.85
N ARG A 177 -1.80 5.19 -25.22
CA ARG A 177 -0.49 4.51 -25.24
C ARG A 177 0.43 5.07 -24.18
N PHE A 178 1.22 4.20 -23.56
CA PHE A 178 2.15 4.57 -22.49
C PHE A 178 3.41 3.71 -22.50
N GLN A 179 4.45 4.14 -21.79
CA GLN A 179 5.64 3.33 -21.53
C GLN A 179 5.88 3.13 -20.04
N ARG A 180 5.74 4.19 -19.24
CA ARG A 180 5.82 4.15 -17.78
C ARG A 180 4.72 4.99 -17.15
N LEU A 181 4.12 4.46 -16.09
CA LEU A 181 3.11 5.14 -15.29
C LEU A 181 3.48 5.06 -13.82
N PHE A 182 3.20 6.12 -13.07
CA PHE A 182 3.32 6.10 -11.62
C PHE A 182 2.22 6.94 -10.97
N ALA A 183 1.46 6.33 -10.09
CA ALA A 183 0.64 7.05 -9.12
C ALA A 183 0.31 6.12 -7.95
N PRO A 184 0.04 6.67 -6.74
CA PRO A 184 -0.53 5.88 -5.66
C PRO A 184 -1.78 5.09 -6.08
N GLU A 185 -2.62 5.68 -6.94
CA GLU A 185 -3.82 5.06 -7.50
C GLU A 185 -3.93 5.38 -9.01
N ILE A 186 -4.00 4.35 -9.86
CA ILE A 186 -4.14 4.46 -11.32
C ILE A 186 -5.46 3.80 -11.75
N TYR A 187 -6.36 4.59 -12.32
CA TYR A 187 -7.67 4.20 -12.84
C TYR A 187 -7.59 4.10 -14.37
N ILE A 188 -7.85 2.92 -14.93
CA ILE A 188 -7.64 2.66 -16.36
C ILE A 188 -8.97 2.47 -17.08
N GLY A 189 -9.14 3.17 -18.20
CA GLY A 189 -10.36 3.25 -19.00
C GLY A 189 -11.55 3.85 -18.24
N GLN A 190 -11.27 4.71 -17.26
CA GLN A 190 -12.26 5.36 -16.39
C GLN A 190 -11.95 6.85 -16.32
N TYR A 191 -12.99 7.69 -16.27
CA TYR A 191 -12.86 9.15 -16.18
C TYR A 191 -13.00 9.66 -14.74
N PRO A 192 -12.49 10.86 -14.42
CA PRO A 192 -12.47 11.39 -13.05
C PRO A 192 -13.81 11.43 -12.29
N GLY A 193 -14.94 11.55 -12.98
CA GLY A 193 -16.27 11.58 -12.37
C GLY A 193 -16.82 10.21 -11.92
N LEU A 194 -16.14 9.11 -12.23
CA LEU A 194 -16.54 7.76 -11.87
C LEU A 194 -15.78 7.32 -10.61
N ILE A 195 -16.42 7.43 -9.44
CA ILE A 195 -15.88 6.90 -8.18
C ILE A 195 -16.16 5.40 -8.15
N MET A 196 -15.28 4.59 -8.75
CA MET A 196 -15.32 3.14 -8.60
C MET A 196 -14.35 2.71 -7.51
N ASP A 197 -14.85 1.92 -6.56
CA ASP A 197 -13.99 1.31 -5.55
C ASP A 197 -13.34 0.05 -6.14
N PRO A 198 -12.00 -0.02 -6.25
CA PRO A 198 -11.29 -1.22 -6.74
C PRO A 198 -11.57 -2.47 -5.91
N THR A 199 -12.04 -2.29 -4.67
CA THR A 199 -12.41 -3.37 -3.74
C THR A 199 -13.88 -3.75 -3.83
N GLU A 200 -14.68 -3.05 -4.65
CA GLU A 200 -16.10 -3.36 -4.84
C GLU A 200 -16.29 -4.80 -5.32
N GLY A 201 -17.21 -5.52 -4.67
CA GLY A 201 -17.48 -6.94 -4.95
C GLY A 201 -16.41 -7.91 -4.42
N LYS A 202 -15.33 -7.44 -3.79
CA LYS A 202 -14.30 -8.27 -3.16
C LYS A 202 -14.45 -8.27 -1.65
N ASP A 203 -14.12 -9.38 -1.00
CA ASP A 203 -14.10 -9.47 0.46
C ASP A 203 -13.01 -8.54 1.03
N PRO A 204 -13.35 -7.53 1.86
CA PRO A 204 -12.37 -6.57 2.40
C PRO A 204 -11.21 -7.23 3.16
N ARG A 205 -11.45 -8.41 3.76
CA ARG A 205 -10.45 -9.17 4.53
C ARG A 205 -9.28 -9.62 3.65
N ILE A 206 -9.50 -9.81 2.36
CA ILE A 206 -8.47 -10.24 1.39
C ILE A 206 -7.30 -9.24 1.36
N TYR A 207 -7.59 -7.94 1.40
CA TYR A 207 -6.59 -6.87 1.37
C TYR A 207 -5.74 -6.78 2.65
N ARG A 208 -6.21 -7.46 3.71
CA ARG A 208 -5.52 -7.59 4.99
C ARG A 208 -4.77 -8.92 5.09
N LEU A 209 -4.97 -9.89 4.19
CA LEU A 209 -4.27 -11.17 4.31
C LEU A 209 -2.75 -11.00 4.20
N PRO A 210 -1.95 -11.62 5.10
CA PRO A 210 -0.50 -11.61 4.99
C PRO A 210 -0.05 -12.59 3.91
N VAL A 211 1.01 -12.25 3.18
CA VAL A 211 1.63 -13.16 2.20
C VAL A 211 2.32 -14.31 2.94
N GLN A 212 2.11 -15.56 2.49
CA GLN A 212 2.83 -16.73 3.03
C GLN A 212 4.01 -17.12 2.13
N THR A 213 5.22 -17.04 2.67
CA THR A 213 6.46 -17.37 1.94
C THR A 213 7.17 -18.62 2.47
N ALA A 214 6.78 -19.13 3.65
CA ALA A 214 7.45 -20.26 4.29
C ALA A 214 7.04 -21.64 3.73
N LYS A 215 5.98 -21.71 2.93
CA LYS A 215 5.46 -22.95 2.36
C LYS A 215 5.49 -22.87 0.85
N GLU A 216 6.10 -23.84 0.18
CA GLU A 216 6.27 -23.86 -1.27
C GLU A 216 5.79 -25.18 -1.88
N LYS A 217 5.19 -25.13 -3.07
CA LYS A 217 4.79 -26.32 -3.84
C LYS A 217 5.10 -26.17 -5.33
N ASN A 218 5.53 -27.26 -5.96
CA ASN A 218 5.72 -27.33 -7.40
C ASN A 218 4.44 -27.77 -8.11
N ILE A 219 3.70 -26.82 -8.71
CA ILE A 219 2.35 -27.07 -9.24
C ILE A 219 2.20 -26.43 -10.62
N ARG A 220 1.40 -27.08 -11.48
CA ARG A 220 1.02 -26.57 -12.81
C ARG A 220 -0.39 -25.97 -12.82
N TYR A 221 -1.34 -26.60 -12.15
CA TYR A 221 -2.74 -26.20 -12.12
C TYR A 221 -3.20 -26.09 -10.69
N ILE A 222 -3.84 -24.98 -10.35
CA ILE A 222 -4.38 -24.71 -9.03
C ILE A 222 -5.90 -24.69 -9.17
N SER A 223 -6.54 -25.69 -8.55
CA SER A 223 -7.98 -25.94 -8.62
C SER A 223 -8.60 -25.99 -7.22
N ASN A 224 -9.94 -26.07 -7.16
CA ASN A 224 -10.70 -26.16 -5.92
C ASN A 224 -10.37 -27.40 -5.06
N GLU A 225 -9.62 -28.37 -5.58
CA GLU A 225 -9.15 -29.52 -4.80
C GLU A 225 -7.93 -29.16 -3.92
N MET A 226 -7.32 -28.01 -4.16
CA MET A 226 -6.07 -27.58 -3.52
C MET A 226 -6.28 -26.55 -2.42
N VAL A 227 -7.52 -26.08 -2.26
CA VAL A 227 -7.87 -25.07 -1.26
C VAL A 227 -8.07 -25.72 0.10
N ASN A 228 -7.75 -24.98 1.16
CA ASN A 228 -8.06 -25.37 2.53
C ASN A 228 -9.57 -25.15 2.83
N GLU A 229 -9.98 -25.40 4.07
CA GLU A 229 -11.37 -25.21 4.54
C GLU A 229 -11.89 -23.77 4.36
N GLU A 230 -10.99 -22.80 4.17
CA GLU A 230 -11.29 -21.38 3.95
C GLU A 230 -11.33 -21.01 2.46
N GLY A 231 -11.12 -21.96 1.54
CA GLY A 231 -11.06 -21.69 0.10
C GLY A 231 -9.72 -21.09 -0.36
N ILE A 232 -8.66 -21.21 0.44
CA ILE A 232 -7.35 -20.60 0.21
C ILE A 232 -6.28 -21.65 -0.08
N VAL A 233 -5.40 -21.37 -1.03
CA VAL A 233 -4.15 -22.09 -1.25
C VAL A 233 -3.05 -21.37 -0.47
N ASP A 234 -2.66 -21.89 0.68
CA ASP A 234 -1.72 -21.27 1.64
C ASP A 234 -0.24 -21.57 1.33
N TYR A 235 0.11 -21.65 0.04
CA TYR A 235 1.45 -21.95 -0.44
C TYR A 235 1.89 -20.94 -1.49
N SER A 236 3.18 -20.61 -1.47
CA SER A 236 3.87 -20.10 -2.65
C SER A 236 4.00 -21.21 -3.70
N ILE A 237 3.82 -20.84 -4.96
CA ILE A 237 3.79 -21.74 -6.10
C ILE A 237 5.04 -21.53 -6.92
N LEU A 238 5.81 -22.60 -7.10
CA LEU A 238 6.98 -22.61 -7.98
C LEU A 238 6.66 -23.53 -9.16
N SER A 239 7.00 -23.17 -10.39
CA SER A 239 6.70 -24.05 -11.52
C SER A 239 7.69 -23.90 -12.66
N TRP A 240 8.15 -25.02 -13.19
CA TRP A 240 8.94 -25.06 -14.43
C TRP A 240 8.06 -24.95 -15.69
N LYS A 241 6.75 -24.91 -15.52
CA LYS A 241 5.73 -24.91 -16.57
C LYS A 241 4.77 -23.73 -16.35
N ASN A 242 3.80 -23.59 -17.25
CA ASN A 242 2.73 -22.62 -17.08
C ASN A 242 1.99 -22.89 -15.77
N VAL A 243 1.63 -21.83 -15.05
CA VAL A 243 0.74 -21.89 -13.90
C VAL A 243 -0.62 -21.35 -14.30
N SER A 244 -1.69 -22.05 -13.92
CA SER A 244 -3.05 -21.53 -14.07
C SER A 244 -3.81 -21.65 -12.75
N VAL A 245 -4.37 -20.53 -12.29
CA VAL A 245 -5.21 -20.43 -11.09
C VAL A 245 -6.65 -20.33 -11.54
N THR A 246 -7.47 -21.34 -11.24
CA THR A 246 -8.89 -21.35 -11.64
C THR A 246 -9.68 -20.24 -10.95
N GLU A 247 -10.89 -20.01 -11.46
CA GLU A 247 -11.76 -18.91 -11.06
C GLU A 247 -11.99 -18.87 -9.54
N ASN A 248 -12.00 -17.65 -9.00
CA ASN A 248 -12.31 -17.36 -7.59
C ASN A 248 -11.40 -18.02 -6.52
N ILE A 249 -10.28 -18.64 -6.91
CA ILE A 249 -9.32 -19.18 -5.95
C ILE A 249 -8.43 -18.06 -5.39
N ILE A 250 -8.20 -18.10 -4.07
CA ILE A 250 -7.24 -17.24 -3.39
C ILE A 250 -5.94 -18.02 -3.19
N VAL A 251 -4.85 -17.56 -3.80
CA VAL A 251 -3.47 -18.01 -3.55
C VAL A 251 -2.83 -17.05 -2.56
N LYS A 252 -2.50 -17.53 -1.37
CA LYS A 252 -1.81 -16.77 -0.34
C LYS A 252 -0.32 -17.13 -0.39
N GLY A 253 0.43 -16.45 -1.25
CA GLY A 253 1.84 -16.71 -1.51
C GLY A 253 2.31 -16.19 -2.87
N ASP A 254 3.62 -16.24 -3.12
CA ASP A 254 4.19 -15.88 -4.43
C ASP A 254 3.86 -16.94 -5.49
N ILE A 255 3.67 -16.54 -6.75
CA ILE A 255 3.66 -17.43 -7.90
C ILE A 255 4.92 -17.17 -8.73
N ARG A 256 5.75 -18.19 -8.95
CA ARG A 256 6.94 -18.14 -9.80
C ARG A 256 6.87 -19.20 -10.87
N SER A 257 6.90 -18.78 -12.14
CA SER A 257 6.83 -19.68 -13.30
C SER A 257 7.98 -19.44 -14.26
N ASN A 258 8.66 -20.50 -14.69
CA ASN A 258 9.62 -20.46 -15.82
C ASN A 258 8.91 -20.42 -17.18
N LYS A 259 7.58 -20.30 -17.18
CA LYS A 259 6.74 -20.06 -18.36
C LYS A 259 5.73 -18.96 -18.00
N GLY A 260 4.48 -19.08 -18.44
CA GLY A 260 3.45 -18.07 -18.23
C GLY A 260 2.60 -18.33 -17.00
N VAL A 261 1.89 -17.30 -16.56
CA VAL A 261 0.91 -17.38 -15.46
C VAL A 261 -0.44 -16.90 -15.97
N ARG A 262 -1.50 -17.66 -15.69
CA ARG A 262 -2.88 -17.27 -15.99
C ARG A 262 -3.70 -17.29 -14.71
N LEU A 263 -4.22 -16.14 -14.33
CA LEU A 263 -5.31 -16.05 -13.38
C LEU A 263 -6.62 -16.02 -14.17
N PHE A 264 -7.52 -16.96 -13.88
CA PHE A 264 -8.89 -16.90 -14.40
C PHE A 264 -9.73 -15.88 -13.61
N ASP A 265 -10.98 -15.70 -14.03
CA ASP A 265 -11.87 -14.67 -13.50
C ASP A 265 -12.04 -14.76 -11.98
N GLY A 266 -11.92 -13.63 -11.30
CA GLY A 266 -12.04 -13.51 -9.85
C GLY A 266 -10.92 -14.20 -9.05
N ALA A 267 -9.92 -14.81 -9.68
CA ALA A 267 -8.80 -15.41 -8.97
C ALA A 267 -7.94 -14.33 -8.30
N ILE A 268 -7.42 -14.64 -7.11
CA ILE A 268 -6.74 -13.69 -6.25
C ILE A 268 -5.37 -14.23 -5.84
N VAL A 269 -4.35 -13.40 -5.90
CA VAL A 269 -3.01 -13.72 -5.43
C VAL A 269 -2.62 -12.69 -4.38
N VAL A 270 -2.47 -13.13 -3.13
CA VAL A 270 -1.91 -12.36 -2.04
C VAL A 270 -0.41 -12.67 -1.97
N GLY A 271 0.35 -12.00 -2.83
CA GLY A 271 1.77 -12.27 -3.08
C GLY A 271 2.21 -11.74 -4.44
N ASN A 272 3.47 -11.98 -4.79
CA ASN A 272 4.03 -11.52 -6.06
C ASN A 272 3.87 -12.58 -7.15
N ILE A 273 3.76 -12.14 -8.41
CA ILE A 273 3.78 -13.02 -9.58
C ILE A 273 5.05 -12.74 -10.38
N PHE A 274 5.82 -13.79 -10.66
CA PHE A 274 7.01 -13.77 -11.50
C PHE A 274 6.84 -14.80 -12.63
N ALA A 275 6.98 -14.37 -13.88
CA ALA A 275 6.87 -15.23 -15.04
C ALA A 275 7.96 -14.95 -16.08
N GLU A 276 8.59 -16.00 -16.60
CA GLU A 276 9.52 -15.91 -17.74
C GLU A 276 8.79 -15.79 -19.08
N LYS A 277 7.46 -15.96 -19.10
CA LYS A 277 6.58 -15.76 -20.26
C LYS A 277 5.37 -14.90 -19.88
N ASP A 278 4.37 -14.88 -20.75
CA ASP A 278 3.22 -14.01 -20.61
C ASP A 278 2.46 -14.22 -19.30
N ILE A 279 1.94 -13.12 -18.74
CA ILE A 279 1.01 -13.12 -17.62
C ILE A 279 -0.36 -12.66 -18.13
N PHE A 280 -1.39 -13.41 -17.76
CA PHE A 280 -2.78 -13.07 -18.05
C PHE A 280 -3.57 -12.96 -16.75
N LEU A 281 -4.17 -11.80 -16.52
CA LEU A 281 -5.06 -11.52 -15.39
C LEU A 281 -6.49 -11.40 -15.92
N GLY A 282 -7.32 -12.42 -15.65
CA GLY A 282 -8.71 -12.47 -16.08
C GLY A 282 -9.60 -11.46 -15.37
N ARG A 283 -10.88 -11.42 -15.72
CA ARG A 283 -11.82 -10.41 -15.22
C ARG A 283 -11.91 -10.42 -13.71
N ASN A 284 -11.92 -9.24 -13.09
CA ASN A 284 -12.00 -9.10 -11.63
C ASN A 284 -10.90 -9.84 -10.83
N SER A 285 -9.87 -10.37 -11.49
CA SER A 285 -8.74 -10.99 -10.80
C SER A 285 -7.95 -9.95 -10.01
N CYS A 286 -7.28 -10.38 -8.95
CA CYS A 286 -6.61 -9.46 -8.03
C CYS A 286 -5.23 -9.96 -7.67
N VAL A 287 -4.22 -9.10 -7.72
CA VAL A 287 -2.86 -9.39 -7.26
C VAL A 287 -2.47 -8.37 -6.21
N ILE A 288 -2.47 -8.76 -4.93
CA ILE A 288 -2.01 -7.91 -3.83
C ILE A 288 -0.51 -8.13 -3.67
N GLY A 289 0.23 -7.54 -4.60
CA GLY A 289 1.68 -7.66 -4.69
C GLY A 289 2.17 -7.19 -6.06
N ASN A 290 3.42 -7.55 -6.37
CA ASN A 290 4.05 -7.14 -7.63
C ASN A 290 3.83 -8.18 -8.73
N VAL A 291 3.80 -7.72 -9.97
CA VAL A 291 3.68 -8.55 -11.18
C VAL A 291 4.86 -8.28 -12.09
N PHE A 292 5.64 -9.33 -12.39
CA PHE A 292 6.84 -9.25 -13.23
C PHE A 292 6.79 -10.29 -14.34
N SER A 293 6.84 -9.85 -15.60
CA SER A 293 6.97 -10.73 -16.77
C SER A 293 8.20 -10.38 -17.61
N GLN A 294 8.91 -11.41 -18.09
CA GLN A 294 9.93 -11.27 -19.13
C GLN A 294 9.34 -11.14 -20.54
N GLU A 295 8.03 -11.31 -20.70
CA GLU A 295 7.29 -11.11 -21.95
C GLU A 295 6.12 -10.15 -21.68
N ASN A 296 4.91 -10.48 -22.15
CA ASN A 296 3.77 -9.56 -22.12
C ASN A 296 2.91 -9.74 -20.86
N VAL A 297 2.17 -8.70 -20.49
CA VAL A 297 1.12 -8.78 -19.48
C VAL A 297 -0.21 -8.30 -20.06
N TYR A 298 -1.27 -9.08 -19.81
CA TYR A 298 -2.62 -8.79 -20.25
C TYR A 298 -3.53 -8.68 -19.01
N LEU A 299 -4.29 -7.60 -18.93
CA LEU A 299 -5.23 -7.33 -17.85
C LEU A 299 -6.64 -7.15 -18.44
N GLU A 300 -7.56 -8.00 -18.02
CA GLU A 300 -8.98 -7.87 -18.37
C GLU A 300 -9.72 -6.95 -17.40
N THR A 301 -10.93 -6.56 -17.82
CA THR A 301 -11.82 -5.64 -17.10
C THR A 301 -11.98 -6.02 -15.61
N GLY A 302 -11.80 -5.04 -14.72
CA GLY A 302 -11.93 -5.23 -13.28
C GLY A 302 -10.71 -5.81 -12.58
N ALA A 303 -9.64 -6.16 -13.31
CA ALA A 303 -8.41 -6.63 -12.71
C ALA A 303 -7.80 -5.56 -11.78
N VAL A 304 -7.20 -6.01 -10.67
CA VAL A 304 -6.59 -5.13 -9.67
C VAL A 304 -5.16 -5.59 -9.38
N ILE A 305 -4.20 -4.67 -9.41
CA ILE A 305 -2.82 -4.92 -8.95
C ILE A 305 -2.47 -3.96 -7.82
N GLY A 306 -2.09 -4.50 -6.68
CA GLY A 306 -1.73 -3.79 -5.47
C GLY A 306 -2.92 -3.49 -4.57
N LYS A 307 -2.68 -2.63 -3.57
CA LYS A 307 -3.70 -2.17 -2.62
C LYS A 307 -3.44 -0.74 -2.17
N ARG A 308 -4.50 -0.05 -1.72
CA ARG A 308 -4.39 1.30 -1.17
C ARG A 308 -3.37 1.32 -0.01
N GLY A 309 -2.52 2.35 0.01
CA GLY A 309 -1.48 2.52 1.02
C GLY A 309 -0.20 1.71 0.79
N ALA A 310 -0.14 0.86 -0.25
CA ALA A 310 1.06 0.11 -0.61
C ALA A 310 1.40 0.27 -2.10
N ILE A 311 2.66 0.57 -2.40
CA ILE A 311 3.14 0.68 -3.78
C ILE A 311 3.42 -0.72 -4.32
N SER A 312 2.79 -1.08 -5.42
CA SER A 312 3.06 -2.31 -6.18
C SER A 312 3.64 -1.98 -7.55
N SER A 313 4.33 -2.95 -8.14
CA SER A 313 4.95 -2.82 -9.46
C SER A 313 4.33 -3.80 -10.43
N LEU A 314 3.88 -3.31 -11.58
CA LEU A 314 3.56 -4.08 -12.78
C LEU A 314 4.67 -3.82 -13.82
N ILE A 315 5.52 -4.82 -14.06
CA ILE A 315 6.67 -4.70 -14.96
C ILE A 315 6.65 -5.81 -16.01
N ALA A 316 6.79 -5.40 -17.27
CA ALA A 316 6.89 -6.30 -18.41
C ALA A 316 8.09 -5.92 -19.29
N ARG A 317 8.92 -6.88 -19.72
CA ARG A 317 9.87 -6.62 -20.82
C ARG A 317 9.20 -6.63 -22.20
N GLY A 318 8.04 -7.26 -22.30
CA GLY A 318 7.18 -7.19 -23.49
C GLY A 318 6.25 -5.99 -23.44
N THR A 319 5.05 -6.20 -23.96
CA THR A 319 3.96 -5.21 -23.98
C THR A 319 3.05 -5.37 -22.76
N ILE A 320 2.37 -4.30 -22.37
CA ILE A 320 1.27 -4.36 -21.40
C ILE A 320 -0.03 -3.96 -22.09
N THR A 321 -1.01 -4.85 -22.11
CA THR A 321 -2.34 -4.60 -22.69
C THR A 321 -3.38 -4.59 -21.57
N ILE A 322 -4.18 -3.52 -21.50
CA ILE A 322 -5.11 -3.31 -20.39
C ILE A 322 -6.51 -3.00 -20.92
N GLU A 323 -7.50 -3.73 -20.45
CA GLU A 323 -8.91 -3.41 -20.68
C GLU A 323 -9.42 -2.30 -19.73
N PRO A 324 -10.42 -1.50 -20.14
CA PRO A 324 -11.08 -0.54 -19.27
C PRO A 324 -11.65 -1.15 -17.98
N GLY A 325 -11.71 -0.36 -16.91
CA GLY A 325 -12.19 -0.80 -15.59
C GLY A 325 -11.12 -1.48 -14.73
N THR A 326 -9.84 -1.39 -15.12
CA THR A 326 -8.70 -1.96 -14.37
C THR A 326 -8.14 -0.95 -13.37
N PHE A 327 -7.57 -1.44 -12.26
CA PHE A 327 -6.98 -0.60 -11.21
C PHE A 327 -5.56 -1.06 -10.87
N ILE A 328 -4.64 -0.12 -10.77
CA ILE A 328 -3.24 -0.40 -10.40
C ILE A 328 -2.79 0.59 -9.33
N PHE A 329 -2.18 0.08 -8.27
CA PHE A 329 -1.58 0.88 -7.20
C PHE A 329 -0.06 0.87 -7.33
N GLY A 330 0.53 2.00 -7.75
CA GLY A 330 1.98 2.16 -7.80
C GLY A 330 2.54 2.34 -9.21
N TYR A 331 3.49 1.49 -9.59
CA TYR A 331 4.35 1.66 -10.76
C TYR A 331 4.00 0.69 -11.89
N VAL A 332 3.90 1.19 -13.12
CA VAL A 332 3.73 0.39 -14.33
C VAL A 332 4.89 0.68 -15.29
N SER A 333 5.53 -0.35 -15.85
CA SER A 333 6.59 -0.17 -16.84
C SER A 333 6.63 -1.30 -17.85
N CYS A 334 6.74 -0.93 -19.12
CA CYS A 334 6.91 -1.86 -20.23
C CYS A 334 8.01 -1.38 -21.19
N GLU A 335 8.87 -2.29 -21.65
CA GLU A 335 9.93 -1.94 -22.60
C GLU A 335 9.36 -1.77 -24.03
N LYS A 336 8.44 -2.65 -24.45
CA LYS A 336 7.84 -2.61 -25.81
C LYS A 336 6.56 -1.77 -25.93
N GLY A 337 6.25 -0.98 -24.90
CA GLY A 337 5.08 -0.10 -24.86
C GLY A 337 3.79 -0.79 -24.36
N GLY A 338 2.86 0.03 -23.90
CA GLY A 338 1.60 -0.37 -23.32
C GLY A 338 0.42 0.31 -24.00
N VAL A 339 -0.72 -0.38 -24.02
CA VAL A 339 -1.95 0.09 -24.65
C VAL A 339 -3.15 -0.17 -23.76
N ILE A 340 -4.03 0.83 -23.67
CA ILE A 340 -5.34 0.70 -23.04
C ILE A 340 -6.36 0.48 -24.16
N LEU A 341 -7.10 -0.62 -24.11
CA LEU A 341 -8.07 -0.97 -25.14
C LEU A 341 -9.31 -0.09 -25.06
N SER A 342 -10.05 -0.03 -26.17
CA SER A 342 -11.36 0.61 -26.23
C SER A 342 -12.47 -0.37 -25.87
N SER A 343 -13.43 0.06 -25.05
CA SER A 343 -14.68 -0.65 -24.77
C SER A 343 -15.80 -0.18 -25.73
N PRO A 344 -16.72 -1.08 -26.14
CA PRO A 344 -17.89 -0.69 -26.94
C PRO A 344 -18.81 0.30 -26.21
N ASN A 345 -18.85 0.28 -24.87
CA ASN A 345 -19.59 1.24 -24.07
C ASN A 345 -18.77 2.52 -23.86
N LYS A 346 -18.82 3.42 -24.84
CA LYS A 346 -18.25 4.77 -24.73
C LYS A 346 -19.14 5.63 -23.84
N ALA A 347 -19.05 5.48 -22.52
CA ALA A 347 -19.45 6.59 -21.65
C ALA A 347 -18.48 7.73 -21.97
N GLN A 348 -18.94 8.80 -22.61
CA GLN A 348 -18.09 9.99 -22.76
C GLN A 348 -18.28 10.87 -21.53
N PRO A 349 -17.20 11.41 -20.96
CA PRO A 349 -17.31 12.36 -19.88
C PRO A 349 -18.08 13.60 -20.37
N GLU A 350 -19.12 14.01 -19.63
CA GLU A 350 -19.93 15.18 -19.98
C GLU A 350 -19.09 16.48 -19.91
N GLU A 351 -18.12 16.53 -18.98
CA GLU A 351 -17.20 17.66 -18.83
C GLU A 351 -15.77 17.21 -18.46
N TYR A 352 -14.79 18.05 -18.83
CA TYR A 352 -13.41 17.92 -18.39
C TYR A 352 -13.27 18.31 -16.91
N THR A 353 -12.82 17.40 -16.06
CA THR A 353 -12.66 17.68 -14.62
C THR A 353 -11.43 17.00 -14.03
N TYR A 354 -10.96 17.51 -12.89
CA TYR A 354 -9.94 16.85 -12.10
C TYR A 354 -10.54 15.71 -11.28
N LEU A 355 -9.71 14.74 -10.91
CA LEU A 355 -10.08 13.82 -9.85
C LEU A 355 -10.13 14.60 -8.54
N GLU A 356 -11.26 14.56 -7.83
CA GLU A 356 -11.26 15.01 -6.43
C GLU A 356 -10.22 14.18 -5.66
N GLU A 357 -9.45 14.82 -4.78
CA GLU A 357 -8.55 14.10 -3.88
C GLU A 357 -9.38 13.04 -3.15
N GLY A 358 -8.99 11.77 -3.29
CA GLY A 358 -9.65 10.69 -2.58
C GLY A 358 -9.61 11.02 -1.10
N LYS A 359 -10.79 11.14 -0.47
CA LYS A 359 -10.87 11.39 0.97
C LYS A 359 -10.06 10.31 1.67
N LYS A 360 -8.92 10.69 2.26
CA LYS A 360 -8.21 9.82 3.19
C LYS A 360 -9.20 9.49 4.30
N GLU A 361 -9.54 8.22 4.43
CA GLU A 361 -10.46 7.78 5.47
C GLU A 361 -9.77 7.95 6.82
N LYS A 362 -10.13 9.03 7.49
CA LYS A 362 -9.69 9.37 8.84
C LYS A 362 -10.43 8.56 9.89
N VAL A 363 -11.59 7.99 9.53
CA VAL A 363 -12.46 7.25 10.43
C VAL A 363 -12.58 5.81 9.94
N LEU A 364 -12.10 4.86 10.73
CA LEU A 364 -12.27 3.43 10.48
C LEU A 364 -13.54 2.94 11.16
N ARG A 365 -14.50 2.47 10.35
CA ARG A 365 -15.70 1.76 10.81
C ARG A 365 -15.72 0.38 10.21
N PHE A 366 -15.73 -0.64 11.07
CA PHE A 366 -15.91 -2.02 10.62
C PHE A 366 -17.36 -2.23 10.18
N LYS A 367 -17.56 -3.02 9.12
CA LYS A 367 -18.91 -3.28 8.60
C LYS A 367 -19.75 -4.09 9.58
N ASP A 368 -19.12 -5.09 10.19
CA ASP A 368 -19.70 -6.01 11.15
C ASP A 368 -18.60 -6.66 12.02
N LEU A 369 -19.01 -7.51 12.96
CA LEU A 369 -18.08 -8.25 13.83
C LEU A 369 -17.14 -9.16 13.04
N LYS A 370 -17.59 -9.74 11.91
CA LYS A 370 -16.77 -10.66 11.10
C LYS A 370 -15.66 -9.92 10.36
N ASP A 371 -15.91 -8.68 9.93
CA ASP A 371 -14.89 -7.78 9.37
C ASP A 371 -13.83 -7.42 10.41
N TYR A 372 -14.25 -7.18 11.66
CA TYR A 372 -13.34 -6.93 12.78
C TYR A 372 -12.51 -8.16 13.17
N GLU A 373 -13.15 -9.31 13.36
CA GLU A 373 -12.47 -10.58 13.70
C GLU A 373 -11.59 -11.10 12.57
N GLY A 374 -11.91 -10.72 11.33
CA GLY A 374 -11.15 -11.04 10.12
C GLY A 374 -9.94 -10.14 9.87
N VAL A 375 -9.65 -9.19 10.77
CA VAL A 375 -8.40 -8.43 10.73
C VAL A 375 -7.22 -9.38 10.98
N ASP A 376 -6.18 -9.25 10.17
CA ASP A 376 -5.01 -10.11 10.28
C ASP A 376 -4.09 -9.70 11.43
N GLN A 377 -3.01 -10.45 11.65
CA GLN A 377 -2.04 -10.15 12.71
C GLN A 377 -1.28 -8.83 12.51
N GLN A 378 -1.30 -8.24 11.30
CA GLN A 378 -0.70 -6.93 11.06
C GLN A 378 -1.62 -5.78 11.46
N GLY A 379 -2.93 -5.99 11.54
CA GLY A 379 -3.88 -4.97 11.97
C GLY A 379 -3.76 -3.68 11.16
N TYR A 380 -3.71 -2.57 11.88
CA TYR A 380 -3.56 -1.21 11.38
C TYR A 380 -2.26 -0.57 11.86
N ARG A 381 -1.24 -1.39 12.15
CA ARG A 381 0.06 -0.90 12.65
C ARG A 381 0.62 0.19 11.72
N PHE A 382 1.14 1.26 12.31
CA PHE A 382 1.78 2.40 11.64
C PHE A 382 0.84 3.22 10.72
N HIS A 383 -0.48 3.13 10.90
CA HIS A 383 -1.42 3.88 10.05
C HIS A 383 -1.40 5.39 10.38
N LYS A 384 -0.75 6.17 9.50
CA LYS A 384 -0.45 7.60 9.74
C LYS A 384 -1.62 8.56 9.53
N ASP A 385 -2.66 8.15 8.82
CA ASP A 385 -3.80 9.03 8.46
C ASP A 385 -5.08 8.72 9.28
N LEU A 386 -5.03 7.72 10.17
CA LEU A 386 -6.21 7.27 10.94
C LEU A 386 -6.36 8.16 12.17
N GLU A 387 -7.53 8.80 12.31
CA GLU A 387 -7.84 9.71 13.42
C GLU A 387 -8.90 9.14 14.38
N GLU A 388 -9.82 8.30 13.90
CA GLU A 388 -10.89 7.71 14.70
C GLU A 388 -11.11 6.23 14.34
N VAL A 389 -11.35 5.40 15.34
CA VAL A 389 -11.72 3.99 15.19
C VAL A 389 -13.01 3.70 15.95
N VAL A 390 -13.94 3.02 15.31
CA VAL A 390 -15.16 2.52 15.94
C VAL A 390 -15.16 0.99 15.91
N ILE A 391 -14.90 0.37 17.06
CA ILE A 391 -14.88 -1.09 17.21
C ILE A 391 -16.33 -1.58 17.34
N PRO A 392 -16.75 -2.60 16.57
CA PRO A 392 -18.15 -3.02 16.54
C PRO A 392 -18.55 -3.79 17.81
N GLU A 393 -19.83 -3.70 18.16
CA GLU A 393 -20.43 -4.51 19.22
C GLU A 393 -20.25 -6.01 18.98
N GLY A 394 -20.04 -6.76 20.07
CA GLY A 394 -19.71 -8.18 20.05
C GLY A 394 -18.21 -8.49 19.98
N ALA A 395 -17.36 -7.49 19.69
CA ALA A 395 -15.92 -7.67 19.77
C ALA A 395 -15.50 -7.95 21.22
N ARG A 396 -14.91 -9.14 21.45
CA ARG A 396 -14.44 -9.55 22.78
C ARG A 396 -13.03 -9.08 23.07
N ARG A 397 -12.20 -8.87 22.06
CA ARG A 397 -10.77 -8.57 22.26
C ARG A 397 -10.26 -7.53 21.26
N ILE A 398 -9.40 -6.64 21.71
CA ILE A 398 -8.56 -5.80 20.85
C ILE A 398 -7.23 -6.51 20.68
N GLN A 399 -6.97 -6.99 19.46
CA GLN A 399 -5.86 -7.90 19.18
C GLN A 399 -4.49 -7.25 19.41
N LYS A 400 -3.49 -8.11 19.66
CA LYS A 400 -2.10 -7.73 19.86
C LYS A 400 -1.59 -6.77 18.78
N SER A 401 -1.20 -5.58 19.22
CA SER A 401 -0.67 -4.52 18.38
C SER A 401 -1.59 -4.10 17.23
N MET A 402 -2.92 -4.25 17.36
CA MET A 402 -3.85 -3.93 16.27
C MET A 402 -3.75 -2.48 15.77
N PHE A 403 -3.41 -1.52 16.63
CA PHE A 403 -3.25 -0.10 16.31
C PHE A 403 -1.87 0.46 16.71
N PHE A 404 -0.85 -0.39 16.77
CA PHE A 404 0.51 0.02 17.16
C PHE A 404 1.04 1.16 16.28
N GLN A 405 1.53 2.24 16.87
CA GLN A 405 2.07 3.42 16.20
C GLN A 405 1.13 4.10 15.19
N CYS A 406 -0.19 4.07 15.44
CA CYS A 406 -1.14 4.95 14.77
C CYS A 406 -1.00 6.39 15.32
N SER A 407 0.06 7.10 14.92
CA SER A 407 0.46 8.37 15.55
C SER A 407 -0.55 9.53 15.39
N SER A 408 -1.52 9.40 14.49
CA SER A 408 -2.60 10.39 14.28
C SER A 408 -3.93 9.99 14.92
N LEU A 409 -4.01 8.80 15.54
CA LEU A 409 -5.24 8.29 16.16
C LEU A 409 -5.58 9.12 17.39
N LYS A 410 -6.77 9.74 17.39
CA LYS A 410 -7.25 10.64 18.45
C LYS A 410 -8.34 10.01 19.29
N LYS A 411 -9.19 9.18 18.67
CA LYS A 411 -10.41 8.65 19.27
C LYS A 411 -10.60 7.17 18.98
N VAL A 412 -10.99 6.41 20.00
CA VAL A 412 -11.37 5.00 19.88
C VAL A 412 -12.68 4.76 20.63
N GLU A 413 -13.73 4.36 19.91
CA GLU A 413 -14.97 3.88 20.50
C GLU A 413 -14.84 2.37 20.75
N ILE A 414 -14.80 2.00 22.03
CA ILE A 414 -14.74 0.60 22.49
C ILE A 414 -16.17 0.12 22.79
N PRO A 415 -16.59 -1.09 22.33
CA PRO A 415 -17.91 -1.66 22.62
C PRO A 415 -18.04 -2.13 24.06
N ASP A 416 -19.26 -2.40 24.53
CA ASP A 416 -19.49 -2.89 25.90
C ASP A 416 -19.12 -4.38 26.06
N SER A 417 -19.08 -5.13 24.96
CA SER A 417 -18.71 -6.54 24.92
C SER A 417 -17.23 -6.84 25.14
N ILE A 418 -16.38 -5.81 25.30
CA ILE A 418 -14.94 -6.00 25.36
C ILE A 418 -14.52 -6.74 26.64
N GLU A 419 -13.69 -7.77 26.50
CA GLU A 419 -13.15 -8.58 27.59
C GLU A 419 -11.66 -8.37 27.80
N GLU A 420 -10.92 -8.04 26.74
CA GLU A 420 -9.46 -7.94 26.77
C GLU A 420 -8.91 -6.92 25.78
N ILE A 421 -7.92 -6.15 26.21
CA ILE A 421 -7.06 -5.34 25.35
C ILE A 421 -5.67 -5.99 25.38
N GLU A 422 -5.24 -6.60 24.28
CA GLU A 422 -4.00 -7.38 24.24
C GLU A 422 -2.73 -6.50 24.15
N ASP A 423 -1.57 -7.16 24.23
CA ASP A 423 -0.27 -6.49 24.29
C ASP A 423 -0.06 -5.48 23.14
N PHE A 424 0.49 -4.32 23.46
CA PHE A 424 0.84 -3.26 22.52
C PHE A 424 -0.31 -2.74 21.64
N ALA A 425 -1.59 -3.05 21.94
CA ALA A 425 -2.74 -2.75 21.08
C ALA A 425 -2.75 -1.30 20.55
N PHE A 426 -2.43 -0.32 21.41
CA PHE A 426 -2.38 1.11 21.09
C PHE A 426 -1.00 1.74 21.38
N ALA A 427 0.06 0.95 21.55
CA ALA A 427 1.37 1.51 21.91
C ALA A 427 1.87 2.47 20.81
N GLY A 428 2.28 3.68 21.20
CA GLY A 428 2.73 4.73 20.29
C GLY A 428 1.61 5.52 19.60
N CYS A 429 0.34 5.40 20.03
CA CYS A 429 -0.73 6.29 19.59
C CYS A 429 -0.63 7.65 20.28
N GLU A 430 0.36 8.46 19.88
CA GLU A 430 0.75 9.68 20.61
C GLU A 430 -0.37 10.74 20.74
N GLN A 431 -1.31 10.76 19.78
CA GLN A 431 -2.45 11.69 19.76
C GLN A 431 -3.73 11.15 20.41
N LEU A 432 -3.72 9.92 20.93
CA LEU A 432 -4.91 9.29 21.49
C LEU A 432 -5.34 10.01 22.75
N LYS A 433 -6.51 10.66 22.70
CA LYS A 433 -7.08 11.45 23.78
C LYS A 433 -8.44 10.92 24.24
N GLU A 434 -9.28 10.49 23.29
CA GLU A 434 -10.65 10.08 23.55
C GLU A 434 -10.77 8.55 23.51
N ILE A 435 -10.53 7.92 24.66
CA ILE A 435 -10.79 6.50 24.88
C ILE A 435 -11.41 6.30 26.26
N SER A 436 -12.61 5.72 26.32
CA SER A 436 -13.35 5.52 27.57
C SER A 436 -13.36 4.04 27.94
N LEU A 437 -12.78 3.73 29.09
CA LEU A 437 -12.90 2.41 29.74
C LEU A 437 -14.01 2.38 30.81
N THR A 438 -14.59 3.53 31.14
CA THR A 438 -15.74 3.64 32.06
C THR A 438 -16.92 2.80 31.57
N GLY A 439 -17.57 2.12 32.50
CA GLY A 439 -18.77 1.30 32.28
C GLY A 439 -18.49 -0.05 31.61
N LYS A 440 -17.24 -0.41 31.31
CA LYS A 440 -16.88 -1.66 30.62
C LYS A 440 -16.94 -2.87 31.55
N GLN A 441 -18.15 -3.34 31.81
CA GLN A 441 -18.49 -4.42 32.77
C GLN A 441 -17.85 -5.79 32.48
N HIS A 442 -17.27 -5.98 31.29
CA HIS A 442 -16.69 -7.25 30.87
C HIS A 442 -15.17 -7.19 30.70
N LEU A 443 -14.55 -6.01 30.78
CA LEU A 443 -13.11 -5.84 30.54
C LEU A 443 -12.33 -6.41 31.73
N LYS A 444 -11.63 -7.53 31.52
CA LYS A 444 -10.88 -8.25 32.56
C LYS A 444 -9.39 -8.01 32.52
N ARG A 445 -8.82 -7.79 31.33
CA ARG A 445 -7.36 -7.66 31.15
C ARG A 445 -6.97 -6.52 30.22
N ILE A 446 -5.96 -5.76 30.63
CA ILE A 446 -5.18 -4.86 29.78
C ILE A 446 -3.74 -5.39 29.75
N GLY A 447 -3.26 -5.71 28.55
CA GLY A 447 -2.01 -6.41 28.29
C GLY A 447 -0.76 -5.55 28.37
N ILE A 448 0.39 -6.19 28.14
CA ILE A 448 1.71 -5.57 28.28
C ILE A 448 1.84 -4.38 27.32
N SER A 449 2.22 -3.22 27.83
CA SER A 449 2.41 -2.00 27.03
C SER A 449 1.20 -1.59 26.18
N ALA A 450 -0.03 -2.00 26.52
CA ALA A 450 -1.20 -1.80 25.66
C ALA A 450 -1.42 -0.33 25.24
N PHE A 451 -1.14 0.62 26.13
CA PHE A 451 -1.23 2.08 25.92
C PHE A 451 0.12 2.79 26.09
N GLU A 452 1.24 2.08 25.94
CA GLU A 452 2.56 2.68 26.10
C GLU A 452 2.75 3.89 25.16
N ASN A 453 3.24 5.01 25.68
CA ASN A 453 3.46 6.26 24.96
C ASN A 453 2.18 6.87 24.31
N CYS A 454 0.99 6.63 24.87
CA CYS A 454 -0.22 7.41 24.56
C CYS A 454 -0.12 8.81 25.19
N LYS A 455 0.74 9.67 24.63
CA LYS A 455 1.17 10.94 25.24
C LYS A 455 0.04 11.95 25.45
N SER A 456 -1.06 11.86 24.70
CA SER A 456 -2.22 12.78 24.79
C SER A 456 -3.36 12.25 25.68
N LEU A 457 -3.21 11.06 26.28
CA LEU A 457 -4.20 10.49 27.18
C LEU A 457 -4.19 11.29 28.49
N GLU A 458 -5.29 11.97 28.81
CA GLU A 458 -5.38 12.89 29.95
C GLU A 458 -5.93 12.22 31.22
N GLU A 459 -6.88 11.30 31.06
CA GLU A 459 -7.61 10.66 32.15
C GLU A 459 -7.84 9.18 31.82
N ILE A 460 -7.81 8.35 32.86
CA ILE A 460 -8.19 6.95 32.75
C ILE A 460 -8.97 6.55 34.01
N GLU A 461 -10.11 5.92 33.79
CA GLU A 461 -10.91 5.29 34.84
C GLU A 461 -10.85 3.77 34.65
N ILE A 462 -10.36 3.08 35.68
CA ILE A 462 -10.24 1.62 35.69
C ILE A 462 -11.62 1.03 35.98
N PRO A 463 -12.21 0.24 35.05
CA PRO A 463 -13.54 -0.31 35.25
C PRO A 463 -13.57 -1.35 36.37
N ALA A 464 -14.75 -1.53 36.96
CA ALA A 464 -14.93 -2.39 38.13
C ALA A 464 -14.54 -3.85 37.84
N SER A 465 -14.72 -4.30 36.60
CA SER A 465 -14.42 -5.67 36.16
C SER A 465 -12.93 -5.95 35.88
N LEU A 466 -12.06 -4.93 35.87
CA LEU A 466 -10.66 -5.14 35.50
C LEU A 466 -9.93 -5.96 36.57
N GLU A 467 -9.48 -7.16 36.21
CA GLU A 467 -8.79 -8.09 37.09
C GLU A 467 -7.26 -8.00 36.95
N VAL A 468 -6.78 -7.73 35.72
CA VAL A 468 -5.36 -7.76 35.37
C VAL A 468 -4.95 -6.49 34.60
N LEU A 469 -3.96 -5.79 35.15
CA LEU A 469 -3.23 -4.72 34.48
C LEU A 469 -1.75 -5.12 34.36
N ASP A 470 -1.33 -5.46 33.14
CA ASP A 470 0.02 -5.99 32.89
C ASP A 470 1.10 -4.91 32.84
N ALA A 471 2.34 -5.37 32.82
CA ALA A 471 3.53 -4.53 32.91
C ALA A 471 3.54 -3.44 31.82
N ALA A 472 3.94 -2.23 32.22
CA ALA A 472 4.05 -1.05 31.35
C ALA A 472 2.78 -0.64 30.58
N ALA A 473 1.58 -1.15 30.96
CA ALA A 473 0.34 -0.89 30.24
C ALA A 473 0.09 0.58 29.88
N PHE A 474 0.37 1.52 30.79
CA PHE A 474 0.26 2.98 30.59
C PHE A 474 1.61 3.71 30.70
N ALA A 475 2.73 3.02 30.50
CA ALA A 475 4.04 3.65 30.59
C ALA A 475 4.20 4.78 29.57
N GLY A 476 4.76 5.93 29.98
CA GLY A 476 4.98 7.08 29.12
C GLY A 476 3.71 7.84 28.71
N CYS A 477 2.57 7.63 29.38
CA CYS A 477 1.37 8.46 29.21
C CYS A 477 1.57 9.84 29.88
N THR A 478 2.39 10.68 29.26
CA THR A 478 2.88 11.92 29.87
C THR A 478 1.81 12.95 30.19
N SER A 479 0.64 12.93 29.53
CA SER A 479 -0.47 13.84 29.83
C SER A 479 -1.45 13.31 30.87
N LEU A 480 -1.28 12.07 31.34
CA LEU A 480 -2.19 11.45 32.28
C LEU A 480 -2.12 12.19 33.61
N ARG A 481 -3.22 12.81 34.05
CA ARG A 481 -3.29 13.63 35.27
C ARG A 481 -3.96 12.93 36.43
N ASN A 482 -5.02 12.19 36.12
CA ASN A 482 -5.89 11.56 37.09
C ASN A 482 -6.04 10.07 36.75
N LEU A 483 -5.91 9.23 37.77
CA LEU A 483 -6.20 7.80 37.73
C LEU A 483 -7.34 7.51 38.71
N TYR A 484 -8.48 7.10 38.15
CA TYR A 484 -9.68 6.74 38.91
C TYR A 484 -9.92 5.23 38.83
N PHE A 485 -10.67 4.72 39.80
CA PHE A 485 -11.16 3.35 39.82
C PHE A 485 -12.66 3.40 40.07
N GLU A 486 -13.43 2.63 39.30
CA GLU A 486 -14.84 2.43 39.59
C GLU A 486 -15.02 1.77 40.96
N GLU A 487 -16.19 2.00 41.57
CA GLU A 487 -16.58 1.35 42.81
C GLU A 487 -16.44 -0.18 42.69
N ASP A 488 -16.00 -0.82 43.77
CA ASP A 488 -15.79 -2.27 43.82
C ASP A 488 -14.78 -2.85 42.81
N SER A 489 -13.83 -2.04 42.30
CA SER A 489 -12.78 -2.52 41.38
C SER A 489 -12.15 -3.85 41.80
N ALA A 490 -12.16 -4.80 40.86
CA ALA A 490 -11.61 -6.15 41.01
C ALA A 490 -10.07 -6.20 40.94
N LEU A 491 -9.41 -5.09 40.61
CA LEU A 491 -7.97 -5.05 40.41
C LEU A 491 -7.22 -5.24 41.72
N ARG A 492 -6.43 -6.31 41.83
CA ARG A 492 -5.68 -6.66 43.05
C ARG A 492 -4.22 -6.23 43.03
N ILE A 493 -3.62 -6.15 41.85
CA ILE A 493 -2.17 -5.96 41.70
C ILE A 493 -1.87 -4.89 40.66
N LEU A 494 -1.04 -3.92 41.03
CA LEU A 494 -0.35 -3.04 40.10
C LEU A 494 1.04 -3.59 39.80
N THR A 495 1.25 -4.01 38.56
CA THR A 495 2.47 -4.68 38.10
C THR A 495 3.60 -3.70 37.79
N ASP A 496 4.77 -4.25 37.44
CA ASP A 496 5.98 -3.48 37.14
C ASP A 496 5.74 -2.44 36.05
N HIS A 497 6.17 -1.21 36.31
CA HIS A 497 6.14 -0.10 35.36
C HIS A 497 4.78 0.29 34.79
N CYS A 498 3.65 -0.23 35.29
CA CYS A 498 2.33 -0.01 34.70
C CYS A 498 1.98 1.47 34.45
N PHE A 499 2.46 2.41 35.29
CA PHE A 499 2.33 3.85 35.10
C PHE A 499 3.69 4.57 35.05
N ARG A 500 4.77 3.88 34.67
CA ARG A 500 6.11 4.49 34.63
C ARG A 500 6.14 5.72 33.73
N GLY A 501 6.73 6.82 34.19
CA GLY A 501 6.91 8.04 33.37
C GLY A 501 5.62 8.81 33.09
N CYS A 502 4.55 8.56 33.85
CA CYS A 502 3.36 9.41 33.85
C CYS A 502 3.65 10.71 34.62
N ILE A 503 4.48 11.57 34.02
CA ILE A 503 5.06 12.75 34.69
C ILE A 503 4.02 13.74 35.21
N ASN A 504 2.81 13.80 34.64
CA ASN A 504 1.74 14.70 35.07
C ASN A 504 0.72 14.06 36.01
N LEU A 505 0.91 12.81 36.42
CA LEU A 505 0.00 12.10 37.32
C LEU A 505 0.09 12.73 38.71
N LYS A 506 -0.99 13.37 39.16
CA LYS A 506 -1.01 14.14 40.41
C LYS A 506 -1.68 13.44 41.56
N LYS A 507 -2.83 12.80 41.27
CA LYS A 507 -3.71 12.22 42.27
C LYS A 507 -4.06 10.79 41.90
N ILE A 508 -4.00 9.91 42.89
CA ILE A 508 -4.43 8.52 42.80
C ILE A 508 -5.37 8.23 43.98
N VAL A 509 -6.54 7.67 43.66
CA VAL A 509 -7.50 7.20 44.67
C VAL A 509 -7.66 5.70 44.50
N PHE A 510 -7.07 4.92 45.40
CA PHE A 510 -7.17 3.46 45.34
C PHE A 510 -8.52 2.94 45.88
N THR A 511 -8.87 1.71 45.53
CA THR A 511 -9.98 0.96 46.13
C THR A 511 -9.47 0.03 47.25
N SER A 512 -10.35 -0.41 48.14
CA SER A 512 -10.01 -1.22 49.32
C SER A 512 -9.52 -2.64 49.00
N ARG A 513 -9.70 -3.09 47.75
CA ARG A 513 -9.35 -4.44 47.29
C ARG A 513 -7.92 -4.57 46.76
N LEU A 514 -7.19 -3.46 46.60
CA LEU A 514 -5.82 -3.51 46.09
C LEU A 514 -4.88 -4.17 47.12
N GLU A 515 -4.23 -5.26 46.72
CA GLU A 515 -3.39 -6.10 47.60
C GLU A 515 -1.89 -5.79 47.44
N MET A 516 -1.44 -5.47 46.22
CA MET A 516 -0.01 -5.29 45.92
C MET A 516 0.24 -4.18 44.89
N ILE A 517 1.27 -3.38 45.14
CA ILE A 517 1.81 -2.40 44.20
C ILE A 517 3.30 -2.70 44.02
N SER A 518 3.72 -2.95 42.78
CA SER A 518 5.13 -3.10 42.46
C SER A 518 5.92 -1.82 42.80
N SER A 519 7.16 -2.00 43.27
CA SER A 519 8.09 -0.90 43.57
C SER A 519 8.37 0.02 42.37
N SER A 520 8.08 -0.44 41.16
CA SER A 520 8.34 0.30 39.93
C SER A 520 7.07 0.77 39.21
N ALA A 521 5.89 0.50 39.76
CA ALA A 521 4.59 0.82 39.16
C ALA A 521 4.47 2.31 38.78
N PHE A 522 4.92 3.19 39.67
CA PHE A 522 4.89 4.66 39.51
C PHE A 522 6.29 5.26 39.35
N LYS A 523 7.27 4.48 38.86
CA LYS A 523 8.63 4.98 38.62
C LYS A 523 8.58 6.19 37.68
N ASP A 524 9.38 7.23 37.94
CA ASP A 524 9.45 8.44 37.11
C ASP A 524 8.11 9.25 37.05
N CYS A 525 7.20 9.08 38.03
CA CYS A 525 6.02 9.94 38.20
C CYS A 525 6.37 11.17 39.07
N GLU A 526 6.91 12.20 38.45
CA GLU A 526 7.54 13.34 39.16
C GLU A 526 6.57 14.25 39.90
N ASN A 527 5.31 14.37 39.45
CA ASN A 527 4.29 15.26 40.03
C ASN A 527 3.26 14.53 40.91
N LEU A 528 3.54 13.30 41.35
CA LEU A 528 2.61 12.56 42.20
C LEU A 528 2.61 13.14 43.62
N GLU A 529 1.55 13.86 43.97
CA GLU A 529 1.43 14.61 45.23
C GLU A 529 0.50 13.91 46.24
N GLU A 530 -0.59 13.28 45.78
CA GLU A 530 -1.62 12.71 46.64
C GLU A 530 -1.91 11.24 46.28
N ILE A 531 -1.76 10.36 47.28
CA ILE A 531 -2.17 8.95 47.20
C ILE A 531 -3.15 8.68 48.34
N HIS A 532 -4.39 8.35 47.99
CA HIS A 532 -5.41 7.95 48.97
C HIS A 532 -5.56 6.42 48.97
N ILE A 533 -5.25 5.80 50.11
CA ILE A 533 -5.47 4.37 50.36
C ILE A 533 -6.67 4.25 51.31
N PRO A 534 -7.80 3.66 50.90
CA PRO A 534 -8.95 3.49 51.79
C PRO A 534 -8.63 2.52 52.93
N GLU A 535 -9.16 2.81 54.13
CA GLU A 535 -9.01 1.93 55.29
C GLU A 535 -9.67 0.57 54.99
N LYS A 536 -8.98 -0.54 55.29
CA LYS A 536 -9.59 -1.88 55.20
C LYS A 536 -10.64 -1.99 56.30
N GLU A 537 -11.91 -2.16 55.92
CA GLU A 537 -12.97 -2.49 56.87
C GLU A 537 -12.59 -3.77 57.63
N THR A 538 -12.31 -3.62 58.93
CA THR A 538 -12.07 -4.75 59.82
C THR A 538 -13.44 -5.30 60.21
N VAL A 539 -13.86 -6.40 59.58
CA VAL A 539 -15.06 -7.12 60.01
C VAL A 539 -14.81 -7.63 61.42
N GLN A 540 -15.39 -6.96 62.41
CA GLN A 540 -15.48 -7.48 63.77
C GLN A 540 -16.44 -8.69 63.72
N SER A 541 -15.90 -9.88 63.95
CA SER A 541 -16.72 -11.07 64.16
C SER A 541 -17.47 -10.92 65.49
N GLU A 542 -18.78 -10.69 65.44
CA GLU A 542 -19.65 -10.88 66.60
C GLU A 542 -19.76 -12.38 66.91
N ALA A 543 -19.55 -12.72 68.18
CA ALA A 543 -19.52 -14.07 68.76
C ALA A 543 -20.88 -14.52 69.28
#